data_AF-W4DNM3-F1
#
_entry.id   AF-W4DNM3-F1
#
_cell.length_a   1.000
_cell.length_b   1.000
_cell.length_c   1.000
_cell.angle_alpha   90.00
_cell.angle_beta   90.00
_cell.angle_gamma   90.00
#
_symmetry.space_group_name_H-M   'P 1'
#
loop_
_entity.id
_entity.type
_entity.pdbx_description
1 polymer ?
#
loop_
_entity_poly.entity_id
_entity_poly.type
_entity_poly.pdbx_seq_one_letter_code
_entity_poly.pdbx_strand_id
1 'polypeptide(L)'
;MFGELLAKKQIKYPFLTLRNNTKKSFTQDNNKILIDDFYYSTQFNKDLYNNNVNTFQTCNRYLRKNLLRNHSNCIKQFWQLLKSDEEEFPDICPYAYAYINWRKTLLKTEHFYSSDTRSSVVARSGGRHGYELLTNAITDDIKLLLEEYVLSSKGKQVNKDTLVWIQEQWSYRFSLAFFYDCLKYANDTLLHGKKHTDWDKILMSTKANFKIAFKYQEIKGKRAKGINFKMYYENTANTKIPEHQCPNHSLRRKRAIPKMKSYLPARISMDYPQNYELINYVSSYIKKQDY
;
A
#
# COMPACT_ATOMS: atom_id res chain seq x y z
N MET A 1 -0.26 49.87 8.13
CA MET A 1 0.34 49.99 6.78
C MET A 1 1.08 48.69 6.53
N PHE A 2 0.50 47.69 5.85
CA PHE A 2 0.28 47.61 4.40
C PHE A 2 1.54 47.89 3.58
N GLY A 3 1.84 47.00 2.63
CA GLY A 3 2.77 47.25 1.52
C GLY A 3 3.79 46.12 1.37
N GLU A 4 3.41 44.94 0.86
CA GLU A 4 3.47 44.61 -0.57
C GLU A 4 4.86 44.15 -1.04
N LEU A 5 4.98 42.84 -1.30
CA LEU A 5 5.64 42.31 -2.50
C LEU A 5 5.32 40.81 -2.63
N LEU A 6 4.05 40.53 -2.93
CA LEU A 6 3.61 39.28 -3.53
C LEU A 6 3.10 39.60 -4.93
N ALA A 7 3.92 39.38 -5.95
CA ALA A 7 3.42 39.23 -7.30
C ALA A 7 4.39 38.42 -8.19
N LYS A 8 3.84 37.29 -8.68
CA LYS A 8 4.14 36.62 -9.96
C LYS A 8 5.36 35.68 -10.02
N LYS A 9 5.08 34.40 -9.75
CA LYS A 9 4.81 33.43 -10.83
C LYS A 9 3.98 32.27 -10.28
N GLN A 10 2.68 32.30 -10.54
CA GLN A 10 1.83 31.13 -10.41
C GLN A 10 2.31 30.11 -11.44
N ILE A 11 3.01 29.08 -10.98
CA ILE A 11 3.14 27.85 -11.75
C ILE A 11 2.19 26.84 -11.13
N LYS A 12 1.06 26.62 -11.82
CA LYS A 12 0.10 25.57 -11.50
C LYS A 12 0.78 24.22 -11.73
N TYR A 13 1.07 23.51 -10.64
CA TYR A 13 1.40 22.09 -10.66
C TYR A 13 0.36 21.33 -9.84
N PRO A 14 -0.08 20.13 -10.27
CA PRO A 14 -1.05 19.33 -9.53
C PRO A 14 -0.37 18.76 -8.28
N PHE A 15 -0.47 19.52 -7.20
CA PHE A 15 0.00 19.16 -5.88
C PHE A 15 -0.82 17.98 -5.33
N LEU A 16 -0.13 16.92 -4.88
CA LEU A 16 -0.55 16.22 -3.65
C LEU A 16 -0.03 17.03 -2.46
N THR A 17 -0.51 18.26 -2.30
CA THR A 17 -0.68 18.79 -0.95
C THR A 17 -1.75 17.91 -0.32
N LEU A 18 -1.36 16.97 0.53
CA LEU A 18 -2.24 16.57 1.63
C LEU A 18 -2.32 17.73 2.66
N ARG A 19 -2.54 18.97 2.20
CA ARG A 19 -3.15 20.04 3.01
C ARG A 19 -4.64 19.72 3.11
N ASN A 20 -4.94 18.62 3.77
CA ASN A 20 -6.29 18.31 4.19
C ASN A 20 -6.26 18.30 5.70
N ASN A 21 -6.57 19.47 6.28
CA ASN A 21 -7.35 19.52 7.51
C ASN A 21 -8.71 18.87 7.20
N THR A 22 -8.76 17.56 6.96
CA THR A 22 -10.01 16.80 6.86
C THR A 22 -10.58 16.74 8.26
N LYS A 23 -11.31 17.80 8.64
CA LYS A 23 -12.11 17.81 9.85
C LYS A 23 -13.26 16.84 9.64
N LYS A 24 -13.27 15.73 10.36
CA LYS A 24 -14.44 14.86 10.47
C LYS A 24 -15.05 15.11 11.85
N SER A 25 -16.32 15.50 11.87
CA SER A 25 -17.09 15.60 13.11
C SER A 25 -17.75 14.26 13.39
N PHE A 26 -17.55 13.72 14.58
CA PHE A 26 -18.25 12.53 15.05
C PHE A 26 -19.35 12.97 16.00
N THR A 27 -20.56 12.43 15.82
CA THR A 27 -21.67 12.65 16.77
C THR A 27 -21.45 11.80 18.01
N GLN A 28 -21.71 12.36 19.19
CA GLN A 28 -21.26 11.82 20.47
C GLN A 28 -22.04 10.56 20.95
N ASP A 29 -23.20 10.24 20.36
CA ASP A 29 -24.18 9.43 21.10
C ASP A 29 -24.50 8.01 20.57
N ASN A 30 -24.21 7.61 19.33
CA ASN A 30 -24.83 6.38 18.81
C ASN A 30 -23.91 5.18 18.49
N ASN A 31 -22.57 5.31 18.55
CA ASN A 31 -21.68 4.19 18.19
C ASN A 31 -20.45 4.09 19.11
N LYS A 32 -20.70 3.84 20.38
CA LYS A 32 -19.65 3.57 21.38
C LYS A 32 -19.51 2.06 21.60
N ILE A 33 -18.29 1.61 21.84
CA ILE A 33 -18.00 0.25 22.30
C ILE A 33 -17.41 0.29 23.69
N LEU A 34 -17.58 -0.78 24.47
CA LEU A 34 -16.85 -0.95 25.73
C LEU A 34 -15.37 -1.15 25.42
N ILE A 35 -14.50 -0.74 26.35
CA ILE A 35 -13.06 -1.00 26.22
C ILE A 35 -12.77 -2.50 26.16
N ASP A 36 -13.49 -3.31 26.93
CA ASP A 36 -13.33 -4.77 26.88
C ASP A 36 -13.68 -5.32 25.50
N ASP A 37 -14.69 -4.77 24.82
CA ASP A 37 -15.02 -5.15 23.45
C ASP A 37 -13.90 -4.81 22.47
N PHE A 38 -13.15 -3.72 22.68
CA PHE A 38 -11.99 -3.41 21.84
C PHE A 38 -10.94 -4.52 21.87
N TYR A 39 -10.69 -5.12 23.04
CA TYR A 39 -9.69 -6.19 23.19
C TYR A 39 -10.21 -7.58 22.83
N TYR A 40 -11.47 -7.86 23.15
CA TYR A 40 -12.00 -9.24 23.14
C TYR A 40 -13.12 -9.49 22.13
N SER A 41 -13.71 -8.45 21.52
CA SER A 41 -14.81 -8.63 20.57
C SER A 41 -14.33 -9.16 19.22
N THR A 42 -14.71 -10.39 18.92
CA THR A 42 -14.50 -11.01 17.60
C THR A 42 -15.22 -10.24 16.49
N GLN A 43 -16.40 -9.68 16.77
CA GLN A 43 -17.15 -8.90 15.79
C GLN A 43 -16.48 -7.57 15.49
N PHE A 44 -15.97 -6.85 16.50
CA PHE A 44 -15.24 -5.61 16.27
C PHE A 44 -13.95 -5.84 15.47
N ASN A 45 -13.18 -6.89 15.81
CA ASN A 45 -11.98 -7.26 15.05
C ASN A 45 -12.31 -7.61 13.60
N LYS A 46 -13.41 -8.31 13.35
CA LYS A 46 -13.90 -8.60 11.99
C LYS A 46 -14.29 -7.32 11.23
N ASP A 47 -14.92 -6.36 11.89
CA ASP A 47 -15.25 -5.07 11.29
C ASP A 47 -13.99 -4.28 10.91
N LEU A 48 -12.98 -4.23 11.79
CA LEU A 48 -11.68 -3.60 11.51
C LEU A 48 -10.95 -4.27 10.35
N TYR A 49 -10.96 -5.61 10.30
CA TYR A 49 -10.40 -6.37 9.18
C TYR A 49 -11.04 -5.96 7.85
N ASN A 50 -12.37 -6.02 7.76
CA ASN A 50 -13.11 -5.66 6.56
C ASN A 50 -12.88 -4.20 6.15
N ASN A 51 -12.79 -3.31 7.14
CA ASN A 51 -12.47 -1.91 6.91
C ASN A 51 -11.05 -1.73 6.34
N ASN A 52 -10.05 -2.48 6.86
CA ASN A 52 -8.69 -2.48 6.32
C ASN A 52 -8.65 -3.04 4.88
N VAL A 53 -9.40 -4.11 4.59
CA VAL A 53 -9.56 -4.64 3.22
C VAL A 53 -10.07 -3.56 2.27
N ASN A 54 -11.14 -2.86 2.64
CA ASN A 54 -11.73 -1.79 1.82
C ASN A 54 -10.78 -0.61 1.63
N THR A 55 -10.05 -0.24 2.68
CA THR A 55 -9.04 0.83 2.64
C THR A 55 -7.89 0.47 1.71
N PHE A 56 -7.35 -0.74 1.83
CA PHE A 56 -6.29 -1.25 0.96
C PHE A 56 -6.75 -1.30 -0.50
N GLN A 57 -7.96 -1.80 -0.77
CA GLN A 57 -8.53 -1.82 -2.12
C GLN A 57 -8.71 -0.40 -2.68
N THR A 58 -9.06 0.57 -1.84
CA THR A 58 -9.17 1.97 -2.25
C THR A 58 -7.81 2.56 -2.61
N CYS A 59 -6.76 2.30 -1.82
CA CYS A 59 -5.39 2.66 -2.18
C CYS A 59 -4.94 1.98 -3.47
N ASN A 60 -5.14 0.66 -3.60
CA ASN A 60 -4.83 -0.10 -4.81
C ASN A 60 -5.52 0.46 -6.07
N ARG A 61 -6.82 0.80 -5.98
CA ARG A 61 -7.56 1.44 -7.09
C ARG A 61 -6.98 2.82 -7.42
N TYR A 62 -6.62 3.61 -6.41
CA TYR A 62 -5.98 4.91 -6.59
C TYR A 62 -4.65 4.78 -7.33
N LEU A 63 -3.76 3.90 -6.87
CA LEU A 63 -2.46 3.64 -7.51
C LEU A 63 -2.65 3.20 -8.97
N ARG A 64 -3.55 2.23 -9.22
CA ARG A 64 -3.84 1.72 -10.57
C ARG A 64 -4.37 2.77 -11.53
N LYS A 65 -5.26 3.65 -11.06
CA LYS A 65 -5.91 4.66 -11.92
C LYS A 65 -5.05 5.88 -12.18
N ASN A 66 -4.27 6.32 -11.19
CA ASN A 66 -3.57 7.61 -11.26
C ASN A 66 -2.09 7.46 -11.57
N LEU A 67 -1.39 6.49 -10.97
CA LEU A 67 0.06 6.36 -11.09
C LEU A 67 0.47 5.26 -12.06
N LEU A 68 -0.30 4.16 -12.13
CA LEU A 68 0.09 2.94 -12.83
C LEU A 68 -0.74 2.69 -14.11
N ARG A 69 -1.58 3.64 -14.52
CA ARG A 69 -2.49 3.48 -15.67
C ARG A 69 -1.76 3.08 -16.94
N ASN A 70 -0.59 3.66 -17.17
CA ASN A 70 0.23 3.40 -18.36
C ASN A 70 1.14 2.16 -18.23
N HIS A 71 1.13 1.51 -17.07
CA HIS A 71 1.99 0.38 -16.73
C HIS A 71 1.19 -0.90 -16.44
N SER A 72 -0.11 -0.92 -16.76
CA SER A 72 -0.98 -2.10 -16.57
C SER A 72 -0.43 -3.36 -17.23
N ASN A 73 0.05 -3.25 -18.47
CA ASN A 73 0.67 -4.37 -19.19
C ASN A 73 2.02 -4.77 -18.58
N CYS A 74 2.80 -3.82 -18.05
CA CYS A 74 4.06 -4.11 -17.38
C CYS A 74 3.83 -4.88 -16.07
N ILE A 75 2.81 -4.48 -15.31
CA ILE A 75 2.37 -5.19 -14.11
C ILE A 75 1.96 -6.61 -14.50
N LYS A 76 1.14 -6.76 -15.54
CA LYS A 76 0.73 -8.09 -16.04
C LYS A 76 1.94 -8.94 -16.45
N GLN A 77 2.87 -8.36 -17.21
CA GLN A 77 4.09 -9.02 -17.68
C GLN A 77 4.93 -9.56 -16.52
N PHE A 78 5.20 -8.72 -15.51
CA PHE A 78 6.02 -9.12 -14.38
C PHE A 78 5.27 -10.10 -13.45
N TRP A 79 4.01 -9.81 -13.11
CA TRP A 79 3.21 -10.65 -12.22
C TRP A 79 2.99 -12.05 -12.80
N GLN A 80 2.68 -12.17 -14.09
CA GLN A 80 2.34 -13.45 -14.73
C GLN A 80 3.55 -14.17 -15.34
N LEU A 81 4.76 -13.68 -15.09
CA LEU A 81 6.00 -14.21 -15.66
C LEU A 81 5.89 -14.37 -17.18
N LEU A 82 5.51 -13.28 -17.87
CA LEU A 82 5.32 -13.31 -19.32
C LEU A 82 6.65 -13.13 -20.06
N LYS A 83 6.96 -14.04 -20.97
CA LYS A 83 8.06 -13.91 -21.95
C LYS A 83 7.67 -14.54 -23.29
N SER A 84 8.43 -14.23 -24.34
CA SER A 84 8.30 -14.94 -25.62
C SER A 84 8.95 -16.33 -25.52
N ASP A 85 8.61 -17.21 -26.45
CA ASP A 85 9.32 -18.47 -26.60
C ASP A 85 10.79 -18.20 -26.93
N GLU A 86 11.70 -19.03 -26.39
CA GLU A 86 13.15 -18.99 -26.66
C GLU A 86 13.89 -17.69 -26.26
N GLU A 87 13.17 -16.66 -25.79
CA GLU A 87 13.76 -15.42 -25.25
C GLU A 87 13.92 -15.47 -23.73
N GLU A 88 14.83 -14.66 -23.20
CA GLU A 88 14.94 -14.40 -21.76
C GLU A 88 13.73 -13.61 -21.22
N PHE A 89 13.60 -13.56 -19.88
CA PHE A 89 12.63 -12.65 -19.28
C PHE A 89 12.94 -11.19 -19.62
N PRO A 90 11.92 -10.41 -20.02
CA PRO A 90 12.11 -9.03 -20.44
C PRO A 90 12.45 -8.11 -19.26
N ASP A 91 13.06 -6.97 -19.57
CA ASP A 91 13.37 -5.93 -18.58
C ASP A 91 12.15 -5.55 -17.73
N ILE A 92 12.37 -5.50 -16.42
CA ILE A 92 11.32 -5.17 -15.46
C ILE A 92 11.08 -3.65 -15.46
N CYS A 93 9.82 -3.26 -15.59
CA CYS A 93 9.41 -1.85 -15.44
C CYS A 93 9.50 -1.44 -13.96
N PRO A 94 10.18 -0.32 -13.60
CA PRO A 94 10.29 0.14 -12.21
C PRO A 94 8.94 0.32 -11.50
N TYR A 95 7.94 0.84 -12.22
CA TYR A 95 6.57 0.97 -11.69
C TYR A 95 5.90 -0.36 -11.39
N ALA A 96 6.13 -1.37 -12.24
CA ALA A 96 5.59 -2.71 -12.01
C ALA A 96 6.29 -3.40 -10.84
N TYR A 97 7.62 -3.27 -10.77
CA TYR A 97 8.45 -3.80 -9.69
C TYR A 97 8.04 -3.21 -8.33
N ALA A 98 7.93 -1.87 -8.26
CA ALA A 98 7.49 -1.17 -7.07
C ALA A 98 6.08 -1.58 -6.62
N TYR A 99 5.14 -1.65 -7.55
CA TYR A 99 3.76 -2.02 -7.24
C TYR A 99 3.63 -3.44 -6.73
N ILE A 100 4.31 -4.39 -7.35
CA ILE A 100 4.24 -5.80 -6.95
C ILE A 100 4.88 -6.00 -5.58
N ASN A 101 6.05 -5.40 -5.33
CA ASN A 101 6.71 -5.50 -4.02
C ASN A 101 5.96 -4.73 -2.91
N TRP A 102 5.41 -3.55 -3.19
CA TRP A 102 4.49 -2.85 -2.28
C TRP A 102 3.36 -3.77 -1.81
N ARG A 103 2.77 -4.51 -2.75
CA ARG A 103 1.67 -5.43 -2.47
C ARG A 103 2.15 -6.65 -1.68
N LYS A 104 3.24 -7.28 -2.13
CA LYS A 104 3.85 -8.46 -1.51
C LYS A 104 4.21 -8.18 -0.05
N THR A 105 4.92 -7.10 0.20
CA THR A 105 5.39 -6.72 1.53
C THR A 105 4.24 -6.36 2.45
N LEU A 106 3.29 -5.51 2.03
CA LEU A 106 2.16 -5.13 2.91
C LEU A 106 1.26 -6.32 3.29
N LEU A 107 1.05 -7.23 2.34
CA LEU A 107 0.19 -8.40 2.52
C LEU A 107 0.96 -9.63 3.08
N LYS A 108 2.29 -9.54 3.22
CA LYS A 108 3.19 -10.65 3.53
C LYS A 108 2.91 -11.90 2.68
N THR A 109 2.75 -11.73 1.37
CA THR A 109 2.62 -12.89 0.48
C THR A 109 3.97 -13.55 0.25
N GLU A 110 3.99 -14.88 0.20
CA GLU A 110 5.21 -15.68 0.00
C GLU A 110 5.92 -15.31 -1.31
N HIS A 111 5.16 -15.24 -2.40
CA HIS A 111 5.68 -14.95 -3.72
C HIS A 111 5.18 -13.62 -4.26
N PHE A 112 6.00 -12.98 -5.11
CA PHE A 112 5.61 -11.77 -5.85
C PHE A 112 4.59 -12.06 -6.97
N TYR A 113 4.59 -13.28 -7.51
CA TYR A 113 3.62 -13.73 -8.49
C TYR A 113 2.42 -14.38 -7.80
N SER A 114 1.28 -14.42 -8.47
CA SER A 114 0.07 -15.07 -7.94
C SER A 114 -0.71 -15.71 -9.07
N SER A 115 -1.19 -16.92 -8.85
CA SER A 115 -2.00 -17.69 -9.79
C SER A 115 -3.47 -17.24 -9.83
N ASP A 116 -3.98 -16.51 -8.83
CA ASP A 116 -5.40 -16.15 -8.80
C ASP A 116 -5.72 -14.85 -8.05
N THR A 117 -6.21 -13.86 -8.79
CA THR A 117 -6.44 -12.47 -8.33
C THR A 117 -7.91 -12.14 -8.01
N ARG A 118 -8.68 -13.11 -7.52
CA ARG A 118 -10.04 -12.86 -7.02
C ARG A 118 -10.15 -13.20 -5.54
N SER A 119 -9.90 -12.21 -4.68
CA SER A 119 -10.22 -12.20 -3.24
C SER A 119 -9.73 -13.35 -2.34
N SER A 120 -9.21 -14.46 -2.86
CA SER A 120 -8.94 -15.69 -2.09
C SER A 120 -7.72 -15.56 -1.18
N VAL A 121 -6.68 -14.85 -1.62
CA VAL A 121 -5.51 -14.51 -0.78
C VAL A 121 -5.91 -13.53 0.35
N VAL A 122 -6.97 -12.74 0.14
CA VAL A 122 -7.51 -11.75 1.09
C VAL A 122 -8.49 -12.40 2.09
N ALA A 123 -8.84 -13.67 1.94
CA ALA A 123 -9.97 -14.27 2.66
C ALA A 123 -9.59 -15.31 3.74
N ARG A 124 -8.31 -15.68 3.89
CA ARG A 124 -7.94 -16.90 4.66
C ARG A 124 -7.55 -16.70 6.12
N SER A 125 -7.14 -15.52 6.55
CA SER A 125 -6.87 -15.21 7.96
C SER A 125 -8.02 -14.41 8.55
N GLY A 126 -9.26 -14.89 8.40
CA GLY A 126 -10.40 -14.22 8.99
C GLY A 126 -10.38 -14.34 10.50
N GLY A 127 -9.59 -13.50 11.19
CA GLY A 127 -9.69 -13.13 12.60
C GLY A 127 -10.08 -14.25 13.57
N ARG A 128 -9.59 -15.49 13.36
CA ARG A 128 -10.04 -16.62 14.18
C ARG A 128 -9.49 -16.50 15.60
N HIS A 129 -8.34 -15.84 15.78
CA HIS A 129 -7.64 -15.78 17.07
C HIS A 129 -6.97 -14.41 17.35
N GLY A 130 -7.61 -13.27 17.04
CA GLY A 130 -7.14 -11.97 17.56
C GLY A 130 -7.31 -10.77 16.63
N TYR A 131 -6.56 -9.70 16.94
CA TYR A 131 -6.50 -8.46 16.17
C TYR A 131 -5.64 -8.67 14.91
N GLU A 132 -6.29 -8.93 13.79
CA GLU A 132 -5.64 -9.16 12.49
C GLU A 132 -6.16 -8.18 11.44
N LEU A 133 -5.28 -7.66 10.58
CA LEU A 133 -5.62 -6.81 9.44
C LEU A 133 -5.07 -7.44 8.14
N LEU A 134 -5.68 -7.11 6.99
CA LEU A 134 -5.19 -7.56 5.68
C LEU A 134 -3.74 -7.09 5.43
N THR A 135 -3.44 -5.84 5.77
CA THR A 135 -2.08 -5.30 5.72
C THR A 135 -1.27 -5.80 6.91
N ASN A 136 -0.98 -7.11 6.93
CA ASN A 136 -0.33 -7.80 8.05
C ASN A 136 0.97 -7.11 8.50
N ALA A 137 1.72 -6.54 7.54
CA ALA A 137 2.98 -5.86 7.80
C ALA A 137 2.87 -4.63 8.72
N ILE A 138 1.67 -4.08 8.91
CA ILE A 138 1.44 -2.88 9.72
C ILE A 138 0.35 -3.07 10.78
N THR A 139 -0.04 -4.32 11.05
CA THR A 139 -1.08 -4.64 12.04
C THR A 139 -0.73 -4.12 13.42
N ASP A 140 0.49 -4.39 13.88
CA ASP A 140 0.95 -4.02 15.22
C ASP A 140 1.05 -2.50 15.40
N ASP A 141 1.53 -1.78 14.38
CA ASP A 141 1.61 -0.31 14.40
C ASP A 141 0.22 0.34 14.56
N ILE A 142 -0.76 -0.19 13.83
CA ILE A 142 -2.15 0.30 13.92
C ILE A 142 -2.74 -0.10 15.28
N LYS A 143 -2.50 -1.32 15.75
CA LYS A 143 -3.00 -1.78 17.05
C LYS A 143 -2.51 -0.88 18.18
N LEU A 144 -1.21 -0.62 18.23
CA LEU A 144 -0.58 0.26 19.22
C LEU A 144 -1.19 1.68 19.16
N LEU A 145 -1.39 2.22 17.96
CA LEU A 145 -2.03 3.52 17.78
C LEU A 145 -3.47 3.55 18.31
N LEU A 146 -4.25 2.50 18.06
CA LEU A 146 -5.62 2.42 18.58
C LEU A 146 -5.63 2.25 20.11
N GLU A 147 -4.72 1.45 20.67
CA GLU A 147 -4.55 1.27 22.12
C GLU A 147 -4.19 2.58 22.81
N GLU A 148 -3.23 3.35 22.28
CA GLU A 148 -2.90 4.69 22.78
C GLU A 148 -4.12 5.60 22.79
N TYR A 149 -4.95 5.55 21.74
CA TYR A 149 -6.18 6.31 21.70
C TYR A 149 -7.18 5.86 22.77
N VAL A 150 -7.40 4.55 22.94
CA VAL A 150 -8.28 4.00 23.97
C VAL A 150 -7.82 4.40 25.37
N LEU A 151 -6.52 4.29 25.66
CA LEU A 151 -5.93 4.69 26.95
C LEU A 151 -6.05 6.19 27.23
N SER A 152 -6.00 7.03 26.19
CA SER A 152 -6.22 8.47 26.32
C SER A 152 -7.68 8.85 26.62
N SER A 153 -8.62 7.93 26.39
CA SER A 153 -10.04 8.15 26.62
C SER A 153 -10.38 7.95 28.11
N LYS A 154 -10.85 9.00 28.78
CA LYS A 154 -11.11 9.01 30.24
C LYS A 154 -12.38 8.24 30.67
N GLY A 155 -12.85 7.24 29.91
CA GLY A 155 -14.14 6.57 30.16
C GLY A 155 -14.11 5.07 29.85
N LYS A 156 -15.16 4.34 30.27
CA LYS A 156 -15.32 2.89 30.00
C LYS A 156 -15.69 2.56 28.55
N GLN A 157 -15.93 3.60 27.74
CA GLN A 157 -16.42 3.49 26.38
C GLN A 157 -15.64 4.41 25.46
N VAL A 158 -15.38 3.93 24.25
CA VAL A 158 -14.68 4.64 23.20
C VAL A 158 -15.56 4.72 21.94
N ASN A 159 -15.42 5.80 21.18
CA ASN A 159 -16.17 5.98 19.94
C ASN A 159 -15.62 5.05 18.85
N LYS A 160 -16.45 4.11 18.40
CA LYS A 160 -16.11 3.11 17.37
C LYS A 160 -15.73 3.77 16.04
N ASP A 161 -16.50 4.76 15.62
CA ASP A 161 -16.27 5.44 14.34
C ASP A 161 -14.92 6.16 14.30
N THR A 162 -14.44 6.63 15.45
CA THR A 162 -13.12 7.23 15.61
C THR A 162 -12.03 6.19 15.40
N LEU A 163 -12.13 5.02 16.05
CA LEU A 163 -11.17 3.93 15.89
C LEU A 163 -11.06 3.49 14.43
N VAL A 164 -12.22 3.24 13.81
CA VAL A 164 -12.33 2.89 12.39
C VAL A 164 -11.68 3.95 11.52
N TRP A 165 -11.99 5.23 11.76
CA TRP A 165 -11.44 6.33 10.97
C TRP A 165 -9.93 6.53 11.16
N ILE A 166 -9.41 6.38 12.38
CA ILE A 166 -7.96 6.41 12.65
C ILE A 166 -7.27 5.32 11.83
N GLN A 167 -7.80 4.09 11.88
CA GLN A 167 -7.30 2.95 11.14
C GLN A 167 -7.35 3.20 9.62
N GLU A 168 -8.46 3.71 9.07
CA GLU A 168 -8.58 4.09 7.65
C GLU A 168 -7.50 5.11 7.24
N GLN A 169 -7.37 6.20 7.99
CA GLN A 169 -6.43 7.29 7.66
C GLN A 169 -5.00 6.81 7.70
N TRP A 170 -4.63 6.06 8.74
CA TRP A 170 -3.29 5.54 8.91
C TRP A 170 -2.96 4.52 7.82
N SER A 171 -3.80 3.49 7.63
CA SER A 171 -3.62 2.45 6.60
C SER A 171 -3.48 3.05 5.19
N TYR A 172 -4.37 3.97 4.81
CA TYR A 172 -4.37 4.57 3.47
C TYR A 172 -3.08 5.37 3.22
N ARG A 173 -2.74 6.26 4.14
CA ARG A 173 -1.61 7.19 4.00
C ARG A 173 -0.28 6.45 4.08
N PHE A 174 -0.15 5.50 5.00
CA PHE A 174 1.03 4.67 5.11
C PHE A 174 1.23 3.87 3.83
N SER A 175 0.17 3.20 3.35
CA SER A 175 0.25 2.40 2.12
C SER A 175 0.69 3.24 0.92
N LEU A 176 0.23 4.48 0.81
CA LEU A 176 0.62 5.37 -0.26
C LEU A 176 2.07 5.87 -0.11
N ALA A 177 2.48 6.24 1.10
CA ALA A 177 3.86 6.63 1.40
C ALA A 177 4.84 5.50 1.09
N PHE A 178 4.53 4.29 1.56
CA PHE A 178 5.33 3.10 1.31
C PHE A 178 5.43 2.77 -0.19
N PHE A 179 4.35 2.95 -0.96
CA PHE A 179 4.43 2.79 -2.41
C PHE A 179 5.45 3.75 -3.05
N TYR A 180 5.50 5.01 -2.61
CA TYR A 180 6.47 5.96 -3.13
C TYR A 180 7.91 5.61 -2.76
N ASP A 181 8.13 5.13 -1.54
CA ASP A 181 9.44 4.60 -1.15
C ASP A 181 9.81 3.38 -2.01
N CYS A 182 8.87 2.43 -2.23
CA CYS A 182 9.09 1.31 -3.13
C CYS A 182 9.47 1.77 -4.54
N LEU A 183 8.82 2.80 -5.07
CA LEU A 183 9.08 3.33 -6.40
C LEU A 183 10.46 3.97 -6.51
N LYS A 184 10.85 4.76 -5.50
CA LYS A 184 12.18 5.35 -5.41
C LYS A 184 13.27 4.28 -5.47
N TYR A 185 13.16 3.23 -4.65
CA TYR A 185 14.17 2.16 -4.60
C TYR A 185 14.11 1.22 -5.81
N ALA A 186 12.94 0.97 -6.40
CA ALA A 186 12.79 0.09 -7.55
C ALA A 186 13.68 0.51 -8.72
N ASN A 187 13.76 1.82 -8.99
CA ASN A 187 14.60 2.33 -10.07
C ASN A 187 16.09 2.17 -9.77
N ASP A 188 16.52 2.47 -8.55
CA ASP A 188 17.92 2.33 -8.15
C ASP A 188 18.39 0.88 -8.23
N THR A 189 17.53 -0.06 -7.81
CA THR A 189 17.82 -1.50 -7.87
C THR A 189 17.97 -1.98 -9.31
N LEU A 190 17.04 -1.61 -10.18
CA LEU A 190 17.02 -2.07 -11.56
C LEU A 190 18.14 -1.45 -12.40
N LEU A 191 18.51 -0.18 -12.16
CA LEU A 191 19.57 0.51 -12.90
C LEU A 191 20.98 0.16 -12.41
N HIS A 192 21.18 0.03 -11.11
CA HIS A 192 22.52 -0.17 -10.54
C HIS A 192 22.85 -1.64 -10.26
N GLY A 193 21.98 -2.57 -10.65
CA GLY A 193 22.20 -4.01 -10.47
C GLY A 193 22.45 -4.40 -9.01
N LYS A 194 21.97 -3.58 -8.04
CA LYS A 194 22.09 -3.90 -6.62
C LYS A 194 21.36 -5.22 -6.41
N LYS A 195 22.14 -6.27 -6.11
CA LYS A 195 21.60 -7.58 -5.75
C LYS A 195 20.78 -7.38 -4.48
N HIS A 196 19.52 -7.80 -4.53
CA HIS A 196 18.60 -7.93 -3.39
C HIS A 196 18.18 -6.59 -2.77
N THR A 197 16.93 -6.20 -3.06
CA THR A 197 16.29 -5.11 -2.33
C THR A 197 15.61 -5.70 -1.11
N ASP A 198 16.13 -5.38 0.07
CA ASP A 198 15.46 -5.71 1.32
C ASP A 198 14.25 -4.79 1.50
N TRP A 199 13.09 -5.27 1.04
CA TRP A 199 11.83 -4.56 1.14
C TRP A 199 11.35 -4.40 2.58
N ASP A 200 11.75 -5.30 3.48
CA ASP A 200 11.42 -5.19 4.90
C ASP A 200 12.21 -4.05 5.54
N LYS A 201 13.49 -3.87 5.16
CA LYS A 201 14.27 -2.69 5.55
C LYS A 201 13.64 -1.39 5.05
N ILE A 202 13.14 -1.37 3.80
CA ILE A 202 12.43 -0.19 3.27
C ILE A 202 11.14 0.05 4.05
N LEU A 203 10.37 -1.01 4.37
CA LEU A 203 9.17 -0.91 5.18
C LEU A 203 9.49 -0.32 6.56
N MET A 204 10.51 -0.82 7.24
CA MET A 204 10.92 -0.34 8.57
C MET A 204 11.39 1.12 8.53
N SER A 205 12.16 1.50 7.50
CA SER A 205 12.53 2.90 7.28
C SER A 205 11.30 3.77 7.02
N THR A 206 10.30 3.26 6.31
CA THR A 206 9.05 3.99 6.05
C THR A 206 8.28 4.20 7.37
N LYS A 207 8.14 3.15 8.19
CA LYS A 207 7.51 3.22 9.52
C LYS A 207 8.17 4.26 10.42
N ALA A 208 9.51 4.24 10.51
CA ALA A 208 10.26 5.18 11.34
C ALA A 208 10.03 6.65 10.95
N ASN A 209 9.81 6.92 9.66
CA ASN A 209 9.60 8.27 9.13
C ASN A 209 8.11 8.66 9.02
N PHE A 210 7.19 7.73 9.25
CA PHE A 210 5.76 7.96 9.11
C PHE A 210 5.14 8.37 10.44
N LYS A 211 4.96 9.68 10.65
CA LYS A 211 4.35 10.23 11.87
C LYS A 211 2.97 10.84 11.59
N ILE A 212 1.97 10.42 12.37
CA ILE A 212 0.62 11.01 12.37
C ILE A 212 0.27 11.44 13.79
N ALA A 213 -0.30 12.64 13.94
CA ALA A 213 -0.86 13.11 15.20
C ALA A 213 -2.36 13.37 15.09
N PHE A 214 -3.09 13.00 16.14
CA PHE A 214 -4.51 13.21 16.28
C PHE A 214 -4.76 14.19 17.43
N LYS A 215 -5.42 15.32 17.15
CA LYS A 215 -5.77 16.33 18.17
C LYS A 215 -7.28 16.40 18.35
N TYR A 216 -7.75 16.15 19.56
CA TYR A 216 -9.15 16.35 19.92
C TYR A 216 -9.44 17.84 20.13
N GLN A 217 -10.56 18.33 19.59
CA GLN A 217 -11.09 19.66 19.86
C GLN A 217 -12.55 19.55 20.27
N GLU A 218 -12.89 20.07 21.44
CA GLU A 218 -14.29 20.30 21.79
C GLU A 218 -14.84 21.43 20.91
N ILE A 219 -15.93 21.16 20.21
CA ILE A 219 -16.57 22.15 19.35
C ILE A 219 -17.59 22.91 20.22
N LYS A 220 -17.23 24.11 20.68
CA LYS A 220 -18.13 24.98 21.46
C LYS A 220 -19.48 25.15 20.72
N GLY A 221 -20.58 24.93 21.43
CA GLY A 221 -21.95 25.06 20.91
C GLY A 221 -22.52 23.80 20.24
N LYS A 222 -21.78 22.70 20.15
CA LYS A 222 -22.29 21.38 19.72
C LYS A 222 -22.03 20.34 20.80
N ARG A 223 -22.95 19.38 21.01
CA ARG A 223 -22.72 18.16 21.82
C ARG A 223 -21.74 17.19 21.12
N ALA A 224 -20.68 17.68 20.49
CA ALA A 224 -19.78 16.85 19.68
C ALA A 224 -18.31 17.24 19.91
N LYS A 225 -17.49 16.22 20.17
CA LYS A 225 -16.03 16.32 20.16
C LYS A 225 -15.56 16.11 18.71
N GLY A 226 -14.86 17.09 18.15
CA GLY A 226 -14.21 16.99 16.84
C GLY A 226 -12.81 16.42 16.95
N ILE A 227 -12.36 15.69 15.94
CA ILE A 227 -10.97 15.23 15.85
C ILE A 227 -10.31 16.00 14.72
N ASN A 228 -9.29 16.78 15.06
CA ASN A 228 -8.43 17.43 14.11
C ASN A 228 -7.24 16.53 13.82
N PHE A 229 -7.05 16.32 12.54
CA PHE A 229 -5.94 15.58 11.99
C PHE A 229 -4.76 16.51 11.75
N LYS A 230 -3.57 16.17 12.26
CA LYS A 230 -2.31 16.77 11.79
C LYS A 230 -1.36 15.65 11.40
N MET A 231 -1.16 15.48 10.11
CA MET A 231 -0.10 14.61 9.59
C MET A 231 1.22 15.37 9.69
N TYR A 232 2.19 14.79 10.39
CA TYR A 232 3.57 15.26 10.37
C TYR A 232 4.38 14.26 9.55
N TYR A 233 4.14 14.24 8.24
CA TYR A 233 5.02 13.48 7.38
C TYR A 233 6.25 14.34 7.08
N GLU A 234 7.31 14.16 7.89
CA GLU A 234 8.55 14.94 7.81
C GLU A 234 9.31 14.75 6.48
N ASN A 235 8.86 13.87 5.58
CA ASN A 235 9.54 13.56 4.32
C ASN A 235 8.74 13.88 3.04
N THR A 236 7.98 14.98 3.01
CA THR A 236 7.53 15.62 1.75
C THR A 236 8.33 16.88 1.43
N ALA A 237 9.63 16.85 1.72
CA ALA A 237 10.55 17.80 1.09
C ALA A 237 10.58 17.51 -0.43
N ASN A 238 9.66 18.11 -1.19
CA ASN A 238 9.80 18.41 -2.62
C ASN A 238 10.30 17.29 -3.55
N THR A 239 10.14 16.02 -3.21
CA THR A 239 10.53 14.93 -4.11
C THR A 239 9.44 14.79 -5.17
N LYS A 240 9.60 15.51 -6.29
CA LYS A 240 9.03 15.05 -7.56
C LYS A 240 9.34 13.56 -7.65
N ILE A 241 8.31 12.73 -7.77
CA ILE A 241 8.50 11.31 -8.09
C ILE A 241 9.35 11.32 -9.36
N PRO A 242 10.59 10.79 -9.32
CA PRO A 242 11.41 10.78 -10.51
C PRO A 242 10.63 10.04 -11.60
N GLU A 243 10.52 10.64 -12.78
CA GLU A 243 9.93 9.91 -13.90
C GLU A 243 10.90 8.79 -14.27
N HIS A 244 10.48 7.55 -14.03
CA HIS A 244 11.30 6.39 -14.32
C HIS A 244 11.04 5.93 -15.75
N GLN A 245 12.11 5.51 -16.45
CA GLN A 245 11.95 5.04 -17.81
C GLN A 245 11.27 3.67 -17.83
N CYS A 246 10.18 3.58 -18.60
CA CYS A 246 9.47 2.33 -18.81
C CYS A 246 10.04 1.59 -20.03
N PRO A 247 10.51 0.32 -19.88
CA PRO A 247 11.02 -0.45 -21.01
C PRO A 247 9.93 -0.71 -22.06
N ASN A 248 8.66 -0.67 -21.65
CA ASN A 248 7.49 -0.86 -22.52
C ASN A 248 6.75 0.47 -22.80
N HIS A 249 7.45 1.60 -22.91
CA HIS A 249 6.81 2.89 -23.20
C HIS A 249 6.16 2.93 -24.59
N SER A 250 6.77 2.28 -25.58
CA SER A 250 6.29 2.29 -26.98
C SER A 250 5.04 1.44 -27.20
N LEU A 251 4.14 1.89 -28.09
CA LEU A 251 2.93 1.16 -28.44
C LEU A 251 3.23 -0.23 -29.01
N ARG A 252 4.31 -0.37 -29.78
CA ARG A 252 4.76 -1.65 -30.34
C ARG A 252 5.06 -2.65 -29.23
N ARG A 253 5.88 -2.28 -28.24
CA ARG A 253 6.21 -3.14 -27.09
C ARG A 253 4.96 -3.48 -26.26
N LYS A 254 4.10 -2.49 -25.99
CA LYS A 254 2.83 -2.72 -25.26
C LYS A 254 1.91 -3.74 -25.95
N ARG A 255 1.86 -3.74 -27.29
CA ARG A 255 1.06 -4.68 -28.10
C ARG A 255 1.69 -6.07 -28.24
N ALA A 256 2.98 -6.22 -27.94
CA ALA A 256 3.65 -7.51 -27.92
C ALA A 256 3.33 -8.30 -26.64
N ILE A 257 3.18 -7.63 -25.49
CA ILE A 257 2.94 -8.27 -24.19
C ILE A 257 1.75 -9.26 -24.19
N PRO A 258 0.58 -8.95 -24.76
CA PRO A 258 -0.53 -9.90 -24.80
C PRO A 258 -0.26 -11.20 -25.58
N LYS A 259 0.77 -11.21 -26.44
CA LYS A 259 1.17 -12.37 -27.25
C LYS A 259 2.18 -13.27 -26.53
N MET A 260 2.74 -12.81 -25.41
CA MET A 260 3.71 -13.57 -24.62
C MET A 260 3.03 -14.72 -23.88
N LYS A 261 3.77 -15.80 -23.63
CA LYS A 261 3.30 -16.94 -22.82
C LYS A 261 3.63 -16.71 -21.34
N SER A 262 2.79 -17.27 -20.49
CA SER A 262 2.99 -17.23 -19.03
C SER A 262 3.81 -18.42 -18.58
N TYR A 263 4.80 -18.15 -17.74
CA TYR A 263 5.70 -19.13 -17.16
C TYR A 263 5.51 -19.19 -15.64
N LEU A 264 4.27 -19.10 -15.16
CA LEU A 264 3.95 -19.37 -13.76
C LEU A 264 4.29 -20.84 -13.44
N PRO A 265 4.82 -21.15 -12.24
CA PRO A 265 5.24 -22.52 -11.90
C PRO A 265 4.18 -23.59 -12.17
N ALA A 266 2.94 -23.34 -11.74
CA ALA A 266 1.82 -24.26 -11.97
C ALA A 266 1.58 -24.52 -13.47
N ARG A 267 1.74 -23.50 -14.31
CA ARG A 267 1.56 -23.62 -15.76
C ARG A 267 2.72 -24.37 -16.40
N ILE A 268 3.95 -24.10 -15.97
CA ILE A 268 5.12 -24.83 -16.47
C ILE A 268 5.02 -26.32 -16.14
N SER A 269 4.60 -26.65 -14.91
CA SER A 269 4.44 -28.04 -14.50
C SER A 269 3.40 -28.79 -15.34
N MET A 270 2.39 -28.11 -15.89
CA MET A 270 1.37 -28.71 -16.75
C MET A 270 1.80 -28.75 -18.23
N ASP A 271 2.28 -27.63 -18.75
CA ASP A 271 2.58 -27.46 -20.18
C ASP A 271 3.95 -28.06 -20.57
N TYR A 272 4.89 -28.18 -19.62
CA TYR A 272 6.28 -28.61 -19.84
C TYR A 272 6.80 -29.55 -18.72
N PRO A 273 6.11 -30.66 -18.39
CA PRO A 273 6.40 -31.48 -17.22
C PRO A 273 7.81 -32.11 -17.18
N GLN A 274 8.47 -32.25 -18.34
CA GLN A 274 9.80 -32.85 -18.47
C GLN A 274 10.90 -31.85 -18.85
N ASN A 275 10.56 -30.56 -18.99
CA ASN A 275 11.54 -29.53 -19.35
C ASN A 275 12.23 -28.98 -18.09
N TYR A 276 13.11 -29.78 -17.50
CA TYR A 276 13.83 -29.44 -16.26
C TYR A 276 14.70 -28.18 -16.39
N GLU A 277 15.27 -27.94 -17.57
CA GLU A 277 16.05 -26.72 -17.83
C GLU A 277 15.19 -25.46 -17.69
N LEU A 278 14.02 -25.45 -18.33
CA LEU A 278 13.07 -24.34 -18.22
C LEU A 278 12.57 -24.17 -16.78
N ILE A 279 12.26 -25.27 -16.08
CA ILE A 279 11.81 -25.24 -14.68
C ILE A 279 12.89 -24.62 -13.78
N ASN A 280 14.16 -25.03 -13.96
CA ASN A 280 15.29 -24.50 -13.20
C ASN A 280 15.58 -23.03 -13.52
N TYR A 281 15.50 -22.65 -14.79
CA TYR A 281 15.64 -21.27 -15.24
C TYR A 281 14.61 -20.35 -14.58
N VAL A 282 13.33 -20.73 -14.65
CA VAL A 282 12.23 -19.93 -14.08
C VAL A 282 12.31 -19.89 -12.56
N SER A 283 12.64 -21.01 -11.91
CA SER A 283 12.85 -21.05 -10.46
C SER A 283 13.98 -20.14 -10.01
N SER A 284 15.08 -20.09 -10.77
CA SER A 284 16.22 -19.20 -10.50
C SER A 284 15.84 -17.73 -10.68
N TYR A 285 15.06 -17.42 -11.73
CA TYR A 285 14.52 -16.08 -11.93
C TYR A 285 13.61 -15.67 -10.77
N ILE A 286 12.69 -16.53 -10.34
CA ILE A 286 11.80 -16.27 -9.20
C ILE A 286 12.61 -16.00 -7.93
N LYS A 287 13.57 -16.87 -7.59
CA LYS A 287 14.42 -16.70 -6.40
C LYS A 287 15.16 -15.36 -6.41
N LYS A 288 15.64 -14.90 -7.57
CA LYS A 288 16.30 -13.60 -7.72
C LYS A 288 15.38 -12.41 -7.42
N GLN A 289 14.07 -12.56 -7.61
CA GLN A 289 13.10 -11.47 -7.43
C GLN A 289 12.36 -11.53 -6.09
N ASP A 290 12.22 -12.71 -5.48
CA ASP A 290 11.57 -12.89 -4.18
C ASP A 290 12.46 -12.53 -2.99
N TYR A 291 13.79 -12.69 -3.14
CA TYR A 291 14.84 -12.42 -2.15
C TYR A 291 15.79 -11.33 -2.64
#